data_AF-H0EGW9-F1
#
_entry.id   AF-H0EGW9-F1
#
_cell.length_a   1.000
_cell.length_b   1.000
_cell.length_c   1.000
_cell.angle_alpha   90.00
_cell.angle_beta   90.00
_cell.angle_gamma   90.00
#
_symmetry.space_group_name_H-M   'P 1'
#
loop_
_entity.id
_entity.type
_entity.pdbx_description
1 polymer ?
#
loop_
_entity_poly.entity_id
_entity_poly.type
_entity_poly.pdbx_seq_one_letter_code
_entity_poly.pdbx_strand_id
1 'polypeptide(L)'
;MSKIPPLLSSALALPPESSLILLTNILGASTNWLVLRYLYSALLTNEETNVVLSSSGKKTLLVIDQLDLLLAMSGDESRPVQLGDMLLDLREEAHSVVVTMAADSPLVTEQETPLEINHAALLLHTAHQADLTISLRLLDSGTARDVSGVIRITRGDVGFSKQDAAGKIEERELLYFVGGDGSVKVFERGQ
;
A
#
# COMPACT_ATOMS: atom_id res chain seq x y z
N MET A 1 5.52 16.09 11.78
CA MET A 1 5.01 14.81 11.26
C MET A 1 3.75 14.46 12.02
N SER A 2 2.59 14.33 11.36
CA SER A 2 1.36 13.97 12.06
C SER A 2 1.42 12.52 12.54
N LYS A 3 0.84 12.24 13.71
CA LYS A 3 0.66 10.87 14.21
C LYS A 3 -0.13 10.02 13.20
N ILE A 4 -0.02 8.69 13.32
CA ILE A 4 -0.83 7.74 12.56
C ILE A 4 -2.31 8.04 12.84
N PRO A 5 -3.16 8.23 11.81
CA PRO A 5 -4.59 8.42 12.00
C PRO A 5 -5.19 7.21 12.75
N PRO A 6 -5.97 7.39 13.84
CA PRO A 6 -6.42 6.28 14.68
C PRO A 6 -7.15 5.17 13.91
N LEU A 7 -7.98 5.55 12.94
CA LEU A 7 -8.73 4.63 12.09
C LEU A 7 -7.86 3.76 11.17
N LEU A 8 -6.59 4.13 10.94
CA LEU A 8 -5.64 3.40 10.12
C LEU A 8 -4.56 2.69 10.95
N SER A 9 -4.63 2.73 12.28
CA SER A 9 -3.57 2.20 13.14
C SER A 9 -3.30 0.71 12.92
N SER A 10 -4.35 -0.09 12.67
CA SER A 10 -4.22 -1.52 12.38
C SER A 10 -3.64 -1.79 10.99
N ALA A 11 -4.11 -1.06 9.97
CA ALA A 11 -3.66 -1.23 8.59
C ALA A 11 -2.20 -0.75 8.37
N LEU A 12 -1.74 0.23 9.16
CA LEU A 12 -0.40 0.83 9.07
C LEU A 12 0.58 0.29 10.12
N ALA A 13 0.19 -0.74 10.88
CA ALA A 13 1.11 -1.46 11.76
C ALA A 13 2.20 -2.19 10.94
N LEU A 14 3.29 -2.60 11.59
CA LEU A 14 4.28 -3.45 10.93
C LEU A 14 3.58 -4.73 10.44
N PRO A 15 3.60 -5.00 9.12
CA PRO A 15 2.91 -6.16 8.59
C PRO A 15 3.53 -7.50 9.03
N PRO A 16 2.79 -8.61 8.96
CA PRO A 16 3.31 -9.95 9.25
C PRO A 16 4.50 -10.35 8.36
N GLU A 17 5.21 -11.40 8.76
CA GLU A 17 6.35 -11.93 7.99
C GLU A 17 5.93 -12.40 6.59
N SER A 18 6.76 -12.13 5.59
CA SER A 18 6.54 -12.46 4.17
C SER A 18 5.30 -11.80 3.54
N SER A 19 4.71 -10.80 4.21
CA SER A 19 3.50 -10.14 3.70
C SER A 19 3.77 -9.14 2.59
N LEU A 20 2.81 -9.04 1.66
CA LEU A 20 2.79 -8.08 0.57
C LEU A 20 1.62 -7.10 0.73
N ILE A 21 1.94 -5.81 0.71
CA ILE A 21 0.99 -4.73 0.88
C ILE A 21 1.00 -3.91 -0.40
N LEU A 22 -0.12 -3.86 -1.08
CA LEU A 22 -0.31 -3.06 -2.28
C LEU A 22 -0.97 -1.73 -1.92
N LEU A 23 -0.31 -0.63 -2.23
CA LEU A 23 -0.89 0.71 -2.17
C LEU A 23 -1.19 1.19 -3.58
N THR A 24 -2.45 1.47 -3.90
CA THR A 24 -2.81 1.99 -5.22
C THR A 24 -3.15 3.47 -5.17
N ASN A 25 -2.58 4.23 -6.09
CA ASN A 25 -2.85 5.65 -6.29
C ASN A 25 -3.51 5.91 -7.64
N ILE A 26 -4.15 7.07 -7.77
CA ILE A 26 -4.57 7.64 -9.05
C ILE A 26 -4.06 9.08 -9.16
N LEU A 27 -4.17 9.68 -10.34
CA LEU A 27 -3.90 11.10 -10.54
C LEU A 27 -4.78 11.95 -9.61
N GLY A 28 -4.13 12.75 -8.75
CA GLY A 28 -4.80 13.57 -7.74
C GLY A 28 -4.96 12.90 -6.36
N ALA A 29 -4.63 11.61 -6.21
CA ALA A 29 -4.69 10.89 -4.94
C ALA A 29 -3.42 10.06 -4.68
N SER A 30 -2.35 10.71 -4.19
CA SER A 30 -1.04 10.08 -3.97
C SER A 30 -0.96 9.24 -2.67
N THR A 31 -0.26 8.11 -2.75
CA THR A 31 0.05 7.19 -1.64
C THR A 31 1.27 7.60 -0.82
N ASN A 32 2.00 8.66 -1.19
CA ASN A 32 3.23 9.10 -0.50
C ASN A 32 3.00 9.31 1.00
N TRP A 33 1.85 9.88 1.36
CA TRP A 33 1.53 10.08 2.77
C TRP A 33 1.37 8.75 3.50
N LEU A 34 0.79 7.70 2.89
CA LEU A 34 0.67 6.36 3.47
C LEU A 34 2.05 5.71 3.65
N VAL A 35 2.91 5.77 2.63
CA VAL A 35 4.29 5.25 2.68
C VAL A 35 5.05 5.86 3.86
N LEU A 36 4.96 7.18 4.04
CA LEU A 36 5.56 7.87 5.19
C LEU A 36 5.02 7.37 6.54
N ARG A 37 3.75 6.97 6.63
CA ARG A 37 3.20 6.41 7.89
C ARG A 37 3.65 4.96 8.10
N TYR A 38 3.83 4.15 7.06
CA TYR A 38 4.46 2.82 7.18
C TYR A 38 5.89 2.95 7.71
N LEU A 39 6.68 3.84 7.11
CA LEU A 39 8.05 4.10 7.58
C LEU A 39 8.07 4.62 9.02
N TYR A 40 7.19 5.57 9.35
CA TYR A 40 7.05 6.08 10.71
C TYR A 40 6.70 4.98 11.72
N SER A 41 5.73 4.12 11.39
CA SER A 41 5.30 2.98 12.21
C SER A 41 6.42 1.98 12.46
N ALA A 42 7.16 1.61 11.40
CA ALA A 42 8.29 0.68 11.47
C ALA A 42 9.49 1.25 12.26
N LEU A 43 9.75 2.55 12.17
CA LEU A 43 10.81 3.20 12.93
C LEU A 43 10.46 3.30 14.42
N LEU A 44 9.20 3.59 14.76
CA LEU A 44 8.74 3.61 16.15
C LEU A 44 8.82 2.24 16.83
N THR A 45 8.45 1.16 16.12
CA THR A 45 8.49 -0.19 16.69
C THR A 45 9.92 -0.61 17.06
N ASN A 46 10.94 -0.11 16.36
CA ASN A 46 12.34 -0.36 16.66
C ASN A 46 12.83 0.40 17.92
N GLU A 47 12.25 1.56 18.25
CA GLU A 47 12.63 2.28 19.48
C GLU A 47 12.08 1.59 20.74
N GLU A 48 10.85 1.07 20.69
CA GLU A 48 10.22 0.36 21.83
C GLU A 48 10.82 -1.03 22.08
N THR A 49 11.31 -1.71 21.03
CA THR A 49 11.89 -3.06 21.14
C THR A 49 13.37 -3.10 21.55
N ASN A 50 14.07 -1.95 21.55
CA ASN A 50 15.47 -1.87 22.00
C ASN A 50 15.67 -2.11 23.52
N VAL A 51 14.60 -2.26 24.30
CA VAL A 51 14.65 -2.51 25.75
C VAL A 51 14.61 -4.00 26.12
N VAL A 52 14.30 -4.91 25.17
CA VAL A 52 14.24 -6.35 25.45
C VAL A 52 14.99 -7.14 24.37
N LEU A 53 16.19 -7.61 24.73
CA LEU A 53 17.02 -8.52 23.94
C LEU A 53 16.22 -9.77 23.53
N SER A 54 15.91 -9.92 22.25
CA SER A 54 15.62 -11.22 21.63
C SER A 54 16.30 -11.30 20.26
N SER A 55 16.89 -12.45 20.00
CA SER A 55 17.82 -12.78 18.91
C SER A 55 17.16 -13.03 17.55
N SER A 56 16.02 -12.42 17.24
CA SER A 56 15.45 -12.49 15.89
C SER A 56 16.15 -11.46 15.01
N GLY A 57 16.61 -11.85 13.81
CA GLY A 57 17.30 -10.99 12.86
C GLY A 57 16.59 -9.65 12.60
N LYS A 58 17.34 -8.67 12.06
CA LYS A 58 16.80 -7.34 11.71
C LYS A 58 15.56 -7.50 10.82
N LYS A 59 14.41 -6.97 11.27
CA LYS A 59 13.17 -6.95 10.48
C LYS A 59 13.23 -5.85 9.42
N THR A 60 13.46 -6.23 8.16
CA THR A 60 13.52 -5.29 7.04
C THR A 60 12.14 -5.10 6.42
N LEU A 61 11.59 -3.89 6.51
CA LEU A 61 10.44 -3.46 5.71
C LEU A 61 10.96 -2.91 4.37
N LEU A 62 10.70 -3.61 3.27
CA LEU A 62 11.04 -3.16 1.93
C LEU A 62 9.91 -2.29 1.37
N VAL A 63 10.25 -1.08 0.89
CA VAL A 63 9.31 -0.20 0.21
C VAL A 63 9.74 -0.06 -1.25
N ILE A 64 8.86 -0.42 -2.17
CA ILE A 64 9.05 -0.26 -3.61
C ILE A 64 8.06 0.79 -4.09
N ASP A 65 8.57 1.98 -4.43
CA ASP A 65 7.74 3.06 -4.96
C ASP A 65 7.65 2.96 -6.49
N GLN A 66 6.42 2.95 -7.01
CA GLN A 66 6.06 2.90 -8.42
C GLN A 66 6.66 1.71 -9.16
N LEU A 67 6.32 0.48 -8.73
CA LEU A 67 6.82 -0.75 -9.39
C LEU A 67 6.48 -0.78 -10.88
N ASP A 68 5.32 -0.24 -11.25
CA ASP A 68 4.85 -0.06 -12.62
C ASP A 68 5.76 0.80 -13.50
N LEU A 69 6.57 1.69 -12.93
CA LEU A 69 7.55 2.46 -13.69
C LEU A 69 8.58 1.56 -14.38
N LEU A 70 8.93 0.41 -13.77
CA LEU A 70 9.84 -0.54 -14.39
C LEU A 70 9.27 -1.08 -15.71
N LEU A 71 7.96 -1.32 -15.83
CA LEU A 71 7.35 -1.73 -17.10
C LEU A 71 7.54 -0.66 -18.18
N ALA A 72 7.38 0.61 -17.83
CA ALA A 72 7.53 1.71 -18.77
C ALA A 72 8.99 1.93 -19.23
N MET A 73 9.96 1.68 -18.36
CA MET A 73 11.39 1.91 -18.65
C MET A 73 12.07 0.74 -19.38
N SER A 74 11.52 -0.47 -19.28
CA SER A 74 12.22 -1.69 -19.72
C SER A 74 11.96 -2.09 -21.17
N GLY A 75 11.09 -1.37 -21.90
CA GLY A 75 10.68 -1.75 -23.25
C GLY A 75 10.08 -3.15 -23.32
N ASP A 76 10.37 -3.90 -24.38
CA ASP A 76 9.85 -5.27 -24.59
C ASP A 76 10.47 -6.33 -23.67
N GLU A 77 11.51 -5.98 -22.89
CA GLU A 77 12.29 -6.95 -22.10
C GLU A 77 11.63 -7.29 -20.75
N SER A 78 10.99 -6.32 -20.08
CA SER A 78 10.31 -6.56 -18.81
C SER A 78 8.84 -6.92 -19.03
N ARG A 79 8.54 -8.21 -18.88
CA ARG A 79 7.18 -8.70 -18.89
C ARG A 79 6.63 -8.71 -17.47
N PRO A 80 5.31 -8.51 -17.27
CA PRO A 80 4.66 -8.57 -15.96
C PRO A 80 5.07 -9.78 -15.11
N VAL A 81 5.29 -10.93 -15.74
CA VAL A 81 5.75 -12.17 -15.08
C VAL A 81 7.11 -11.99 -14.42
N GLN A 82 8.10 -11.40 -15.10
CA GLN A 82 9.44 -11.23 -14.55
C GLN A 82 9.46 -10.29 -13.34
N LEU A 83 8.63 -9.24 -13.38
CA LEU A 83 8.48 -8.35 -12.21
C LEU A 83 7.73 -9.03 -11.07
N GLY A 84 6.78 -9.91 -11.38
CA GLY A 84 6.14 -10.78 -10.39
C GLY A 84 7.14 -11.72 -9.71
N ASP A 85 8.00 -12.38 -10.50
CA ASP A 85 9.05 -13.27 -9.99
C ASP A 85 10.07 -12.48 -9.14
N MET A 86 10.53 -11.32 -9.62
CA MET A 86 11.41 -10.44 -8.84
C MET A 86 10.75 -10.01 -7.52
N LEU A 87 9.46 -9.66 -7.53
CA LEU A 87 8.74 -9.28 -6.33
C LEU A 87 8.63 -10.46 -5.36
N LEU A 88 8.44 -11.68 -5.86
CA LEU A 88 8.42 -12.89 -5.06
C LEU A 88 9.78 -13.12 -4.38
N ASP A 89 10.89 -13.08 -5.13
CA ASP A 89 12.24 -13.24 -4.58
C ASP A 89 12.53 -12.19 -3.49
N LEU A 90 12.15 -10.93 -3.73
CA LEU A 90 12.31 -9.85 -2.75
C LEU A 90 11.48 -10.07 -1.48
N ARG A 91 10.31 -10.72 -1.60
CA ARG A 91 9.47 -11.06 -0.44
C ARG A 91 10.07 -12.16 0.41
N GLU A 92 10.81 -13.09 -0.19
CA GLU A 92 11.51 -14.16 0.56
C GLU A 92 12.66 -13.60 1.42
N GLU A 93 13.30 -12.52 0.97
CA GLU A 93 14.44 -11.90 1.65
C GLU A 93 14.05 -10.76 2.62
N ALA A 94 12.84 -10.20 2.47
CA ALA A 94 12.33 -9.11 3.32
C ALA A 94 11.38 -9.63 4.40
N HIS A 95 11.30 -8.92 5.54
CA HIS A 95 10.29 -9.24 6.54
C HIS A 95 8.88 -8.93 6.02
N SER A 96 8.71 -7.82 5.32
CA SER A 96 7.48 -7.45 4.63
C SER A 96 7.76 -6.45 3.52
N VAL A 97 6.88 -6.41 2.51
CA VAL A 97 7.03 -5.57 1.32
C VAL A 97 5.80 -4.67 1.15
N VAL A 98 6.02 -3.37 1.04
CA VAL A 98 5.02 -2.38 0.67
C VAL A 98 5.35 -1.90 -0.75
N VAL A 99 4.43 -2.11 -1.69
CA VAL A 99 4.59 -1.69 -3.08
C VAL A 99 3.53 -0.66 -3.44
N THR A 100 3.92 0.40 -4.15
CA THR A 100 2.98 1.36 -4.73
C THR A 100 2.83 1.13 -6.23
N MET A 101 1.59 1.23 -6.74
CA MET A 101 1.30 1.15 -8.18
C MET A 101 0.15 2.08 -8.59
N ALA A 102 0.24 2.66 -9.79
CA ALA A 102 -0.85 3.45 -10.36
C ALA A 102 -2.06 2.57 -10.72
N ALA A 103 -3.27 3.07 -10.47
CA ALA A 103 -4.53 2.38 -10.75
C ALA A 103 -5.55 3.29 -11.47
N ASP A 104 -5.06 4.25 -12.27
CA ASP A 104 -5.90 5.13 -13.08
C ASP A 104 -6.75 4.33 -14.09
N SER A 105 -7.98 4.80 -14.38
CA SER A 105 -8.91 4.14 -15.34
C SER A 105 -8.26 3.79 -16.68
N PRO A 106 -7.47 4.69 -17.33
CA PRO A 106 -6.78 4.37 -18.58
C PRO A 106 -5.79 3.21 -18.46
N LEU A 107 -5.19 3.01 -17.29
CA LEU A 107 -4.18 1.98 -17.07
C LEU A 107 -4.78 0.64 -16.60
N VAL A 108 -6.05 0.63 -16.20
CA VAL A 108 -6.69 -0.54 -15.56
C VAL A 108 -7.92 -1.04 -16.30
N THR A 109 -8.74 -0.16 -16.89
CA THR A 109 -10.01 -0.56 -17.51
C THR A 109 -10.14 -0.16 -18.98
N GLU A 110 -9.42 0.87 -19.43
CA GLU A 110 -9.48 1.39 -20.81
C GLU A 110 -8.15 1.14 -21.54
N GLN A 111 -7.72 -0.12 -21.58
CA GLN A 111 -6.41 -0.50 -22.12
C GLN A 111 -6.47 -0.59 -23.65
N GLU A 112 -5.64 0.20 -24.33
CA GLU A 112 -5.46 0.22 -25.78
C GLU A 112 -4.05 -0.19 -26.20
N THR A 113 -3.04 0.09 -25.36
CA THR A 113 -1.63 -0.16 -25.69
C THR A 113 -1.08 -1.42 -25.01
N PRO A 114 -0.02 -2.05 -25.56
CA PRO A 114 0.65 -3.17 -24.89
C PRO A 114 1.17 -2.81 -23.48
N LEU A 115 1.60 -1.56 -23.28
CA LEU A 115 2.04 -1.07 -21.97
C LEU A 115 0.87 -1.05 -20.97
N GLU A 116 -0.30 -0.55 -21.36
CA GLU A 116 -1.50 -0.54 -20.52
C GLU A 116 -1.98 -1.97 -20.19
N ILE A 117 -1.97 -2.87 -21.17
CA ILE A 117 -2.33 -4.29 -20.95
C ILE A 117 -1.37 -4.94 -19.94
N ASN A 118 -0.05 -4.71 -20.11
CA ASN A 118 0.97 -5.25 -19.21
C ASN A 118 0.87 -4.63 -17.81
N HIS A 119 0.62 -3.33 -17.72
CA HIS A 119 0.38 -2.63 -16.46
C HIS A 119 -0.81 -3.23 -15.71
N ALA A 120 -1.96 -3.36 -16.38
CA ALA A 120 -3.16 -3.94 -15.81
C ALA A 120 -2.92 -5.38 -15.33
N ALA A 121 -2.20 -6.18 -16.14
CA ALA A 121 -1.84 -7.55 -15.78
C ALA A 121 -0.95 -7.61 -14.52
N LEU A 122 0.08 -6.75 -14.43
CA LEU A 122 0.97 -6.69 -13.27
C LEU A 122 0.21 -6.21 -12.01
N LEU A 123 -0.62 -5.18 -12.14
CA LEU A 123 -1.40 -4.65 -11.03
C LEU A 123 -2.37 -5.71 -10.50
N LEU A 124 -3.10 -6.39 -11.38
CA LEU A 124 -4.05 -7.44 -11.00
C LEU A 124 -3.34 -8.63 -10.36
N HIS A 125 -2.19 -9.05 -10.91
CA HIS A 125 -1.37 -10.10 -10.33
C HIS A 125 -0.90 -9.71 -8.92
N THR A 126 -0.34 -8.51 -8.77
CA THR A 126 0.13 -7.99 -7.47
C THR A 126 -1.02 -7.88 -6.47
N ALA A 127 -2.19 -7.38 -6.89
CA ALA A 127 -3.37 -7.26 -6.03
C ALA A 127 -3.88 -8.63 -5.56
N HIS A 128 -3.83 -9.65 -6.42
CA HIS A 128 -4.19 -11.01 -6.04
C HIS A 128 -3.21 -11.63 -5.03
N GLN A 129 -1.92 -11.33 -5.16
CA GLN A 129 -0.89 -11.83 -4.24
C GLN A 129 -0.80 -11.01 -2.94
N ALA A 130 -1.34 -9.78 -2.92
CA ALA A 130 -1.27 -8.90 -1.78
C ALA A 130 -2.16 -9.37 -0.64
N ASP A 131 -1.61 -9.34 0.58
CA ASP A 131 -2.32 -9.65 1.81
C ASP A 131 -3.19 -8.48 2.26
N LEU A 132 -2.82 -7.26 1.85
CA LEU A 132 -3.59 -6.05 2.08
C LEU A 132 -3.47 -5.14 0.86
N THR A 133 -4.61 -4.67 0.37
CA THR A 133 -4.67 -3.60 -0.64
C THR A 133 -5.28 -2.36 -0.02
N ILE A 134 -4.58 -1.23 -0.12
CA ILE A 134 -5.06 0.10 0.27
C ILE A 134 -5.13 0.98 -0.97
N SER A 135 -6.34 1.30 -1.40
CA SER A 135 -6.59 2.08 -2.60
C SER A 135 -7.04 3.49 -2.27
N LEU A 136 -6.39 4.49 -2.86
CA LEU A 136 -6.81 5.88 -2.82
C LEU A 136 -7.53 6.26 -4.11
N ARG A 137 -8.68 6.92 -3.98
CA ARG A 137 -9.43 7.48 -5.11
C ARG A 137 -10.00 8.84 -4.77
N LEU A 138 -10.29 9.63 -5.79
CA LEU A 138 -11.02 10.88 -5.64
C LEU A 138 -12.49 10.60 -5.29
N LEU A 139 -13.17 11.63 -4.78
CA LEU A 139 -14.61 11.57 -4.56
C LEU A 139 -15.34 11.55 -5.90
N ASP A 140 -16.37 10.71 -6.02
CA ASP A 140 -17.22 10.66 -7.23
C ASP A 140 -17.97 11.98 -7.46
N SER A 141 -18.18 12.76 -6.38
CA SER A 141 -18.80 14.10 -6.42
C SER A 141 -17.86 15.23 -6.86
N GLY A 142 -16.57 14.94 -7.11
CA GLY A 142 -15.54 15.94 -7.37
C GLY A 142 -14.89 16.50 -6.10
N THR A 143 -14.26 17.67 -6.18
CA THR A 143 -13.43 18.23 -5.10
C THR A 143 -14.26 18.74 -3.91
N ALA A 144 -13.81 18.47 -2.69
CA ALA A 144 -14.35 19.05 -1.46
C ALA A 144 -13.26 19.83 -0.71
N ARG A 145 -13.65 20.87 0.04
CA ARG A 145 -12.69 21.72 0.77
C ARG A 145 -11.93 20.97 1.86
N ASP A 146 -12.64 20.08 2.56
CA ASP A 146 -12.17 19.42 3.77
C ASP A 146 -12.01 17.90 3.60
N VAL A 147 -12.09 17.40 2.36
CA VAL A 147 -11.92 15.97 2.01
C VAL A 147 -11.11 15.87 0.71
N SER A 148 -9.97 15.19 0.78
CA SER A 148 -9.09 14.96 -0.38
C SER A 148 -9.55 13.77 -1.21
N GLY A 149 -10.10 12.74 -0.58
CA GLY A 149 -10.53 11.55 -1.29
C GLY A 149 -11.04 10.44 -0.38
N VAL A 150 -11.15 9.26 -0.96
CA VAL A 150 -11.59 8.03 -0.33
C VAL A 150 -10.42 7.05 -0.24
N ILE A 151 -10.28 6.41 0.91
CA ILE A 151 -9.40 5.26 1.13
C ILE A 151 -10.25 4.00 1.24
N ARG A 152 -9.91 2.98 0.46
CA ARG A 152 -10.52 1.65 0.54
C ARG A 152 -9.46 0.67 1.01
N ILE A 153 -9.79 -0.08 2.06
CA ILE A 153 -8.94 -1.15 2.60
C ILE A 153 -9.61 -2.47 2.26
N THR A 154 -8.88 -3.34 1.56
CA THR A 154 -9.33 -4.67 1.15
C THR A 154 -8.32 -5.69 1.59
N ARG A 155 -8.79 -6.78 2.18
CA ARG A 155 -7.94 -7.82 2.76
C ARG A 155 -7.74 -8.93 1.73
N GLY A 156 -6.49 -9.38 1.60
CA GLY A 156 -6.15 -10.57 0.83
C GLY A 156 -6.49 -11.86 1.57
N ASP A 157 -6.46 -12.98 0.84
CA ASP A 157 -6.94 -14.27 1.36
C ASP A 157 -5.94 -14.95 2.32
N VAL A 158 -4.65 -14.60 2.27
CA VAL A 158 -3.59 -15.53 2.72
C VAL A 158 -2.76 -15.07 3.94
N GLY A 159 -2.40 -13.78 4.10
CA GLY A 159 -1.34 -13.39 5.04
C GLY A 159 -1.72 -12.81 6.41
N PHE A 160 -2.99 -12.52 6.67
CA PHE A 160 -3.44 -12.14 8.02
C PHE A 160 -4.17 -13.34 8.62
N SER A 161 -3.56 -14.08 9.53
CA SER A 161 -4.28 -15.16 10.21
C SER A 161 -5.32 -14.56 11.17
N LYS A 162 -6.41 -15.29 11.50
CA LYS A 162 -7.39 -14.82 12.52
C LYS A 162 -6.80 -14.74 13.93
N GLN A 163 -5.56 -15.18 14.14
CA GLN A 163 -4.91 -15.33 15.44
C GLN A 163 -3.80 -14.31 15.70
N ASP A 164 -3.36 -13.53 14.70
CA ASP A 164 -2.42 -12.44 14.93
C ASP A 164 -3.13 -11.29 15.65
N ALA A 165 -2.78 -11.10 16.93
CA ALA A 165 -3.37 -10.14 17.86
C ALA A 165 -3.18 -8.66 17.46
N ALA A 166 -2.57 -8.37 16.30
CA ALA A 166 -2.52 -7.04 15.70
C ALA A 166 -3.84 -6.73 14.99
N GLY A 167 -4.89 -6.50 15.79
CA GLY A 167 -6.18 -5.90 15.43
C GLY A 167 -6.74 -6.28 14.06
N LYS A 168 -7.67 -7.24 14.03
CA LYS A 168 -8.50 -7.64 12.87
C LYS A 168 -8.64 -6.49 11.87
N ILE A 169 -7.82 -6.49 10.82
CA ILE A 169 -7.93 -5.50 9.75
C ILE A 169 -9.26 -5.77 9.06
N GLU A 170 -10.18 -4.82 9.22
CA GLU A 170 -11.51 -4.88 8.63
C GLU A 170 -11.51 -4.14 7.31
N GLU A 171 -12.19 -4.73 6.33
CA GLU A 171 -12.44 -4.06 5.06
C GLU A 171 -13.34 -2.86 5.30
N ARG A 172 -12.86 -1.68 4.92
CA ARG A 172 -13.54 -0.43 5.19
C ARG A 172 -13.29 0.56 4.09
N GLU A 173 -14.24 1.47 3.97
CA GLU A 173 -14.12 2.66 3.14
C GLU A 173 -14.19 3.89 4.05
N LEU A 174 -13.16 4.72 3.99
CA LEU A 174 -13.03 5.91 4.81
C LEU A 174 -12.77 7.12 3.92
N LEU A 175 -13.00 8.29 4.46
CA LEU A 175 -12.64 9.56 3.86
C LEU A 175 -11.31 10.02 4.45
N TYR A 176 -10.50 10.70 3.65
CA TYR A 176 -9.26 11.28 4.14
C TYR A 176 -9.08 12.72 3.66
N PHE A 177 -8.32 13.49 4.43
CA PHE A 177 -7.87 14.83 4.09
C PHE A 177 -6.38 14.97 4.33
N VAL A 178 -5.66 15.47 3.33
CA VAL A 178 -4.25 15.84 3.41
C VAL A 178 -4.15 17.36 3.43
N GLY A 179 -3.68 17.92 4.54
CA GLY A 179 -3.41 19.35 4.68
C GLY A 179 -2.12 19.76 3.98
N GLY A 180 -1.99 21.05 3.65
CA GLY A 180 -0.78 21.61 3.01
C GLY A 180 0.48 21.53 3.88
N ASP A 181 0.33 21.29 5.19
CA ASP A 181 1.40 21.04 6.16
C ASP A 181 1.78 19.54 6.26
N GLY A 182 1.20 18.68 5.42
CA GLY A 182 1.37 17.23 5.47
C GLY A 182 0.60 16.53 6.60
N SER A 183 -0.25 17.26 7.32
CA SER A 183 -1.18 16.66 8.27
C SER A 183 -2.19 15.80 7.55
N VAL A 184 -2.54 14.65 8.14
CA VAL A 184 -3.55 13.76 7.57
C VAL A 184 -4.60 13.45 8.60
N LYS A 185 -5.87 13.58 8.19
CA LYS A 185 -7.04 13.18 8.96
C LYS A 185 -7.81 12.14 8.17
N VAL A 186 -8.40 11.18 8.89
CA VAL A 186 -9.20 10.10 8.33
C VAL A 186 -10.49 10.02 9.13
N PHE A 187 -11.62 9.84 8.46
CA PHE A 187 -12.96 9.87 9.05
C PHE A 187 -13.87 8.83 8.38
N GLU A 188 -14.89 8.36 9.10
CA GLU A 188 -15.92 7.47 8.55
C GLU A 188 -16.89 8.26 7.63
N ARG A 189 -17.56 7.57 6.69
CA ARG A 189 -18.59 8.22 5.86
C ARG A 189 -19.82 8.53 6.73
N GLY A 190 -20.26 9.80 6.73
CA GLY A 190 -21.49 10.23 7.40
C GLY A 190 -21.32 10.81 8.81
N GLN A 191 -20.10 11.14 9.21
CA GLN A 191 -19.78 11.90 10.43
C GLN A 191 -19.56 13.39 10.16
#